data_AF-A0A0K3B7Q1-F1
#
_entry.id   AF-A0A0K3B7Q1-F1
#
_cell.length_a   1.000
_cell.length_b   1.000
_cell.length_c   1.000
_cell.angle_alpha   90.00
_cell.angle_beta   90.00
_cell.angle_gamma   90.00
#
_symmetry.space_group_name_H-M   'P 1'
#
loop_
_entity.id
_entity.type
_entity.pdbx_description
1 polymer ?
#
loop_
_entity_poly.entity_id
_entity_poly.type
_entity_poly.pdbx_seq_one_letter_code
_entity_poly.pdbx_strand_id
1 'polypeptide(L)'
;MTEWTVLHPIIDGGDPDNVVRLTHDLDAAARKTLAEPLRAYEKELRTGTFVSKRFWGPRLCALTVAGAALLPTASSVAVWITRNGLREDETGTDVIDLVVEVLRDRRVSWLPDLVDRLALRLPSDKLDPDLRHLVTSLAAHTGIAPLATDGLVYSWIATGNADTGRSALARRLFEVDGVGTMLEAGGWPDRLACDPALDRTMLLEGCLFRLRRGGKAADLNGFLLLHKALAPTREEVAMLAGDYEALLSNSHTPVAAMARHELLLTAQRTGR
;
A
#
# COMPACT_ATOMS: atom_id res chain seq x y z
N MET A 1 2.67 35.74 -13.19
CA MET A 1 3.28 34.44 -13.55
C MET A 1 4.39 34.20 -12.55
N THR A 2 4.35 33.10 -11.79
CA THR A 2 5.38 32.80 -10.78
C THR A 2 6.68 32.44 -11.50
N GLU A 3 7.76 33.15 -11.20
CA GLU A 3 9.11 32.87 -11.71
C GLU A 3 9.94 32.10 -10.70
N TRP A 4 11.01 31.45 -11.16
CA TRP A 4 11.93 30.72 -10.28
C TRP A 4 12.53 31.62 -9.19
N THR A 5 12.82 32.88 -9.51
CA THR A 5 13.33 33.90 -8.57
C THR A 5 12.37 34.18 -7.41
N VAL A 6 11.06 33.95 -7.59
CA VAL A 6 10.03 34.10 -6.55
C VAL A 6 9.80 32.80 -5.80
N LEU A 7 9.79 31.66 -6.49
CA LEU A 7 9.51 30.36 -5.88
C LEU A 7 10.70 29.83 -5.07
N HIS A 8 11.93 30.04 -5.55
CA HIS A 8 13.13 29.49 -4.93
C HIS A 8 13.33 29.92 -3.47
N PRO A 9 13.22 31.21 -3.09
CA PRO A 9 13.35 31.62 -1.69
C PRO A 9 12.33 30.97 -0.75
N ILE A 10 11.12 30.68 -1.25
CA ILE A 10 10.07 30.00 -0.48
C ILE A 10 10.43 28.53 -0.23
N ILE A 11 10.94 27.84 -1.26
CA ILE A 11 11.44 26.47 -1.12
C ILE A 11 12.67 26.42 -0.20
N ASP A 12 13.62 27.35 -0.37
CA ASP A 12 14.83 27.44 0.45
C ASP A 12 14.51 27.74 1.92
N GLY A 13 13.48 28.56 2.16
CA GLY A 13 12.94 28.85 3.48
C GLY A 13 12.16 27.69 4.12
N GLY A 14 11.83 26.64 3.37
CA GLY A 14 11.09 25.49 3.89
C GLY A 14 9.60 25.74 4.11
N ASP A 15 8.98 26.58 3.28
CA ASP A 15 7.60 27.05 3.46
C ASP A 15 6.64 26.40 2.44
N PRO A 16 6.12 25.18 2.73
CA PRO A 16 5.31 24.43 1.79
C PRO A 16 3.94 25.08 1.52
N ASP A 17 3.32 25.76 2.49
CA ASP A 17 2.06 26.49 2.30
C ASP A 17 2.19 27.57 1.23
N ASN A 18 3.28 28.34 1.29
CA ASN A 18 3.53 29.36 0.28
C ASN A 18 3.91 28.75 -1.08
N VAL A 19 4.49 27.53 -1.12
CA VAL A 19 4.63 26.78 -2.38
C VAL A 19 3.25 26.45 -2.97
N VAL A 20 2.30 25.94 -2.17
CA VAL A 20 0.93 25.68 -2.63
C VAL A 20 0.32 26.96 -3.21
N ARG A 21 0.34 28.06 -2.43
CA ARG A 21 -0.22 29.35 -2.86
C ARG A 21 0.38 29.86 -4.17
N LEU A 22 1.70 29.79 -4.33
CA LEU A 22 2.39 30.30 -5.53
C LEU A 22 2.23 29.39 -6.76
N THR A 23 1.79 28.14 -6.56
CA THR A 23 1.65 27.15 -7.64
C THR A 23 0.22 26.83 -8.02
N HIS A 24 -0.79 27.30 -7.27
CA HIS A 24 -2.22 27.11 -7.53
C HIS A 24 -2.60 27.51 -8.97
N ASP A 25 -2.40 28.77 -9.36
CA ASP A 25 -2.85 29.28 -10.67
C ASP A 25 -1.87 29.03 -11.84
N LEU A 26 -0.92 28.11 -11.69
CA LEU A 26 0.04 27.84 -12.76
C LEU A 26 -0.55 26.93 -13.83
N ASP A 27 -0.48 27.40 -15.08
CA ASP A 27 -0.77 26.58 -16.25
C ASP A 27 0.35 25.55 -16.54
N ALA A 28 0.10 24.68 -17.52
CA ALA A 28 1.05 23.63 -17.88
C ALA A 28 2.39 24.17 -18.43
N ALA A 29 2.38 25.34 -19.08
CA ALA A 29 3.59 25.95 -19.63
C ALA A 29 4.47 26.51 -18.51
N ALA A 30 3.88 27.23 -17.56
CA ALA A 30 4.57 27.76 -16.38
C ALA A 30 5.10 26.64 -15.47
N ARG A 31 4.34 25.55 -15.26
CA ARG A 31 4.87 24.39 -14.52
C ARG A 31 6.08 23.78 -15.22
N LYS A 32 6.05 23.70 -16.55
CA LYS A 32 7.16 23.18 -17.35
C LYS A 32 8.42 24.03 -17.24
N THR A 33 8.31 25.37 -17.24
CA THR A 33 9.48 26.26 -17.11
C THR A 33 10.14 26.19 -15.73
N LEU A 34 9.37 25.89 -14.67
CA LEU A 34 9.87 25.78 -13.30
C LEU A 34 10.44 24.39 -12.94
N ALA A 35 10.12 23.34 -13.73
CA ALA A 35 10.53 21.97 -13.42
C ALA A 35 12.05 21.74 -13.46
N GLU A 36 12.76 22.32 -14.44
CA GLU A 36 14.23 22.18 -14.54
C GLU A 36 14.96 22.95 -13.44
N PRO A 37 14.64 24.23 -13.16
CA PRO A 37 15.21 24.94 -12.01
C PRO A 37 15.01 24.20 -10.68
N LEU A 38 13.81 23.64 -10.44
CA LEU A 38 13.54 22.83 -9.24
C LEU A 38 14.49 21.63 -9.13
N ARG A 39 14.67 20.87 -10.22
CA ARG A 39 15.58 19.70 -10.26
C ARG A 39 17.03 20.10 -10.05
N ALA A 40 17.46 21.20 -10.66
CA ALA A 40 18.81 21.72 -10.51
C ALA A 40 19.11 22.07 -9.04
N TYR A 41 18.16 22.72 -8.38
CA TYR A 41 18.27 23.09 -6.97
C TYR A 41 18.26 21.89 -6.01
N GLU A 42 17.36 20.93 -6.20
CA GLU A 42 17.38 19.66 -5.43
C GLU A 42 18.71 18.94 -5.57
N LYS A 43 19.25 18.90 -6.80
CA LYS A 43 20.55 18.27 -7.08
C LYS A 43 21.69 19.03 -6.42
N GLU A 44 21.70 20.36 -6.49
CA GLU A 44 22.70 21.21 -5.84
C GLU A 44 22.75 20.93 -4.34
N LEU A 45 21.60 21.03 -3.67
CA LEU A 45 21.48 20.78 -2.25
C LEU A 45 21.91 19.34 -1.86
N ARG A 46 21.65 18.34 -2.72
CA ARG A 46 22.01 16.93 -2.48
C ARG A 46 23.51 16.64 -2.71
N THR A 47 24.16 17.38 -3.61
CA THR A 47 25.56 17.14 -4.01
C THR A 47 26.53 18.21 -3.50
N GLY A 48 26.02 19.20 -2.76
CA GLY A 48 26.81 20.31 -2.24
C GLY A 48 27.88 19.87 -1.24
N THR A 49 28.89 20.73 -1.06
CA THR A 49 30.08 20.46 -0.22
C THR A 49 29.73 20.20 1.27
N PHE A 50 28.57 20.67 1.74
CA PHE A 50 28.08 20.51 3.11
C PHE A 50 26.70 19.82 3.16
N VAL A 51 26.65 18.50 2.91
CA VAL A 51 25.42 17.71 3.10
C VAL A 51 25.25 17.35 4.58
N SER A 52 24.65 18.24 5.38
CA SER A 52 24.21 17.90 6.73
C SER A 52 22.67 17.83 6.79
N LYS A 53 22.14 16.87 7.54
CA LYS A 53 20.68 16.75 7.77
C LYS A 53 20.07 18.04 8.31
N ARG A 54 20.82 18.82 9.09
CA ARG A 54 20.38 20.10 9.65
C ARG A 54 20.21 21.20 8.60
N PHE A 55 21.00 21.16 7.53
CA PHE A 55 20.89 22.11 6.42
C PHE A 55 19.81 21.70 5.42
N TRP A 56 19.71 20.39 5.15
CA TRP A 56 18.78 19.85 4.17
C TRP A 56 17.33 19.69 4.69
N GLY A 57 17.18 19.24 5.95
CA GLY A 57 15.88 18.89 6.55
C GLY A 57 14.80 19.96 6.45
N PRO A 58 15.08 21.25 6.74
CA PRO A 58 14.07 22.30 6.69
C PRO A 58 13.40 22.49 5.33
N ARG A 59 14.08 22.11 4.23
CA ARG A 59 13.58 22.34 2.85
C ARG A 59 12.70 21.20 2.34
N LEU A 60 12.65 20.08 3.07
CA LEU A 60 12.08 18.83 2.54
C LEU A 60 10.60 18.93 2.22
N CYS A 61 9.79 19.48 3.12
CA CYS A 61 8.36 19.63 2.91
C CYS A 61 8.08 20.49 1.67
N ALA A 62 8.73 21.65 1.59
CA ALA A 62 8.58 22.56 0.46
C ALA A 62 9.07 21.96 -0.86
N LEU A 63 10.19 21.21 -0.86
CA LEU A 63 10.66 20.46 -2.02
C LEU A 63 9.65 19.39 -2.45
N THR A 64 9.10 18.63 -1.51
CA THR A 64 8.11 17.58 -1.78
C THR A 64 6.84 18.16 -2.42
N VAL A 65 6.28 19.23 -1.84
CA VAL A 65 5.12 19.94 -2.40
C VAL A 65 5.44 20.55 -3.77
N ALA A 66 6.60 21.20 -3.93
CA ALA A 66 7.01 21.78 -5.21
C ALA A 66 7.14 20.72 -6.31
N GLY A 67 7.68 19.54 -5.98
CA GLY A 67 7.76 18.42 -6.91
C GLY A 67 6.37 17.91 -7.33
N ALA A 68 5.47 17.75 -6.38
CA ALA A 68 4.08 17.37 -6.64
C ALA A 68 3.34 18.42 -7.48
N ALA A 69 3.64 19.71 -7.30
CA ALA A 69 3.03 20.80 -8.03
C ALA A 69 3.58 20.95 -9.47
N LEU A 70 4.88 20.73 -9.69
CA LEU A 70 5.56 21.14 -10.92
C LEU A 70 5.93 19.99 -11.85
N LEU A 71 6.18 18.79 -11.34
CA LEU A 71 6.70 17.70 -12.17
C LEU A 71 5.62 17.15 -13.13
N PRO A 72 6.00 16.78 -14.38
CA PRO A 72 5.03 16.55 -15.45
C PRO A 72 4.41 15.16 -15.48
N THR A 73 5.00 14.17 -14.81
CA THR A 73 4.57 12.76 -14.91
C THR A 73 4.49 12.07 -13.55
N ALA A 74 3.58 11.10 -13.42
CA ALA A 74 3.44 10.23 -12.25
C ALA A 74 4.78 9.59 -11.83
N SER A 75 5.56 9.07 -12.79
CA SER A 75 6.88 8.50 -12.51
C SER A 75 7.84 9.51 -11.87
N SER A 76 7.92 10.73 -12.41
CA SER A 76 8.78 11.77 -11.87
C SER A 76 8.37 12.22 -10.48
N VAL A 77 7.05 12.36 -10.23
CA VAL A 77 6.50 12.73 -8.91
C VAL A 77 6.75 11.62 -7.89
N ALA A 78 6.49 10.35 -8.22
CA ALA A 78 6.70 9.24 -7.30
C ALA A 78 8.16 9.11 -6.85
N VAL A 79 9.09 9.23 -7.81
CA VAL A 79 10.54 9.25 -7.52
C VAL A 79 10.93 10.44 -6.65
N TRP A 80 10.34 11.61 -6.91
CA TRP A 80 10.62 12.83 -6.16
C TRP A 80 10.15 12.75 -4.70
N ILE A 81 8.89 12.34 -4.48
CA ILE A 81 8.31 12.20 -3.14
C ILE A 81 9.11 11.19 -2.31
N THR A 82 9.46 10.04 -2.89
CA THR A 82 10.25 9.02 -2.17
C THR A 82 11.62 9.53 -1.75
N ARG A 83 12.23 10.40 -2.55
CA ARG A 83 13.57 10.93 -2.31
C ARG A 83 13.59 12.04 -1.26
N ASN A 84 12.64 12.97 -1.35
CA ASN A 84 12.57 14.12 -0.45
C ASN A 84 11.80 13.79 0.84
N GLY A 85 10.96 12.75 0.83
CA GLY A 85 10.23 12.26 1.99
C GLY A 85 8.97 13.07 2.29
N LEU A 86 8.16 12.51 3.19
CA LEU A 86 6.85 13.03 3.63
C LEU A 86 6.88 13.45 5.11
N ARG A 87 8.07 13.72 5.66
CA ARG A 87 8.20 13.95 7.09
C ARG A 87 7.55 15.27 7.47
N GLU A 88 6.72 15.24 8.50
CA GLU A 88 6.39 16.43 9.29
C GLU A 88 7.69 17.09 9.76
N ASP A 89 7.80 18.39 9.53
CA ASP A 89 8.84 19.21 10.13
C ASP A 89 8.52 19.48 11.61
N GLU A 90 9.44 20.12 12.33
CA GLU A 90 9.21 20.52 13.73
C GLU A 90 8.06 21.53 13.89
N THR A 91 7.48 22.03 12.79
CA THR A 91 6.40 23.01 12.79
C THR A 91 5.00 22.38 12.79
N GLY A 92 4.89 21.07 12.59
CA GLY A 92 3.62 20.34 12.58
C GLY A 92 2.80 20.54 11.30
N THR A 93 3.46 20.90 10.19
CA THR A 93 2.80 21.06 8.89
C THR A 93 2.52 19.71 8.26
N ASP A 94 1.25 19.43 7.93
CA ASP A 94 0.85 18.20 7.24
C ASP A 94 1.19 18.29 5.74
N VAL A 95 2.43 17.89 5.41
CA VAL A 95 2.93 17.87 4.03
C VAL A 95 2.12 16.94 3.12
N ILE A 96 1.49 15.90 3.67
CA ILE A 96 0.69 14.94 2.90
C ILE A 96 -0.57 15.63 2.40
N ASP A 97 -1.26 16.37 3.27
CA ASP A 97 -2.44 17.15 2.91
C ASP A 97 -2.13 18.20 1.85
N LEU A 98 -1.01 18.91 1.98
CA LEU A 98 -0.57 19.87 0.95
C LEU A 98 -0.28 19.20 -0.39
N VAL A 99 0.39 18.03 -0.40
CA VAL A 99 0.62 17.26 -1.63
C VAL A 99 -0.70 16.80 -2.27
N VAL A 100 -1.65 16.34 -1.47
CA VAL A 100 -2.98 15.96 -1.94
C VAL A 100 -3.72 17.17 -2.53
N GLU A 101 -3.61 18.33 -1.89
CA GLU A 101 -4.19 19.59 -2.34
C GLU A 101 -3.66 20.01 -3.72
N VAL A 102 -2.34 20.13 -3.90
CA VAL A 102 -1.78 20.53 -5.20
C VAL A 102 -2.07 19.51 -6.30
N LEU A 103 -2.08 18.21 -6.01
CA LEU A 103 -2.40 17.20 -7.02
C LEU A 103 -3.88 17.22 -7.42
N ARG A 104 -4.79 17.52 -6.48
CA ARG A 104 -6.22 17.73 -6.73
C ARG A 104 -6.46 18.94 -7.61
N ASP A 105 -5.84 20.07 -7.29
CA ASP A 105 -5.99 21.31 -8.05
C ASP A 105 -5.52 21.14 -9.52
N ARG A 106 -4.41 20.42 -9.72
CA ARG A 106 -3.87 20.15 -11.06
C ARG A 106 -4.77 19.31 -11.97
N ARG A 107 -5.70 18.52 -11.43
CA ARG A 107 -6.61 17.62 -12.19
C ARG A 107 -5.92 16.79 -13.29
N VAL A 108 -4.75 16.23 -12.98
CA VAL A 108 -3.93 15.49 -13.95
C VAL A 108 -4.51 14.12 -14.25
N SER A 109 -4.54 13.75 -15.54
CA SER A 109 -5.05 12.43 -15.99
C SER A 109 -4.19 11.25 -15.53
N TRP A 110 -2.93 11.50 -15.15
CA TRP A 110 -2.00 10.46 -14.69
C TRP A 110 -2.07 10.19 -13.17
N LEU A 111 -2.99 10.84 -12.43
CA LEU A 111 -3.10 10.64 -10.99
C LEU A 111 -3.28 9.16 -10.56
N PRO A 112 -4.07 8.33 -11.27
CA PRO A 112 -4.16 6.90 -10.94
C PRO A 112 -2.83 6.15 -11.08
N ASP A 113 -2.04 6.45 -12.13
CA ASP A 113 -0.69 5.87 -12.30
C ASP A 113 0.25 6.32 -11.18
N LEU A 114 0.10 7.53 -10.65
CA LEU A 114 0.87 7.96 -9.47
C LEU A 114 0.50 7.13 -8.24
N VAL A 115 -0.79 6.91 -7.98
CA VAL A 115 -1.28 6.11 -6.85
C VAL A 115 -0.70 4.69 -6.90
N ASP A 116 -0.76 4.02 -8.05
CA ASP A 116 -0.20 2.68 -8.22
C ASP A 116 1.31 2.64 -8.01
N ARG A 117 2.03 3.64 -8.53
CA ARG A 117 3.49 3.75 -8.35
C ARG A 117 3.88 3.97 -6.89
N LEU A 118 3.10 4.71 -6.13
CA LEU A 118 3.34 4.91 -4.70
C LEU A 118 2.97 3.65 -3.91
N ALA A 119 1.87 2.98 -4.25
CA ALA A 119 1.48 1.70 -3.66
C ALA A 119 2.54 0.60 -3.87
N LEU A 120 3.20 0.57 -5.03
CA LEU A 120 4.32 -0.33 -5.34
C LEU A 120 5.60 -0.05 -4.53
N ARG A 121 5.71 1.11 -3.88
CA ARG A 121 6.86 1.48 -3.05
C ARG A 121 6.65 1.19 -1.57
N LEU A 122 5.42 0.86 -1.16
CA LEU A 122 5.16 0.49 0.22
C LEU A 122 5.94 -0.77 0.59
N PRO A 123 6.70 -0.76 1.70
CA PRO A 123 7.41 -1.94 2.17
C PRO A 123 6.44 -3.04 2.62
N SER A 124 6.82 -4.30 2.39
CA SER A 124 6.04 -5.47 2.78
C SER A 124 6.51 -6.12 4.09
N ASP A 125 7.47 -5.49 4.79
CA ASP A 125 8.09 -6.02 6.01
C ASP A 125 8.02 -5.05 7.21
N LYS A 126 7.58 -3.81 6.98
CA LYS A 126 7.41 -2.78 8.00
C LYS A 126 6.29 -1.82 7.62
N LEU A 127 5.75 -1.09 8.59
CA LEU A 127 4.77 -0.04 8.33
C LEU A 127 5.48 1.25 7.92
N ASP A 128 5.02 1.86 6.84
CA ASP A 128 5.35 3.23 6.43
C ASP A 128 4.06 4.07 6.51
N PRO A 129 3.78 4.72 7.66
CA PRO A 129 2.50 5.39 7.89
C PRO A 129 2.30 6.58 6.94
N ASP A 130 3.36 7.33 6.65
CA ASP A 130 3.30 8.55 5.83
C ASP A 130 3.00 8.21 4.37
N LEU A 131 3.75 7.25 3.79
CA LEU A 131 3.50 6.83 2.41
C LEU A 131 2.14 6.14 2.27
N ARG A 132 1.72 5.37 3.28
CA ARG A 132 0.39 4.76 3.30
C ARG A 132 -0.68 5.85 3.29
N HIS A 133 -0.59 6.84 4.18
CA HIS A 133 -1.55 7.93 4.28
C HIS A 133 -1.65 8.69 2.95
N LEU A 134 -0.52 8.99 2.29
CA LEU A 134 -0.55 9.60 0.96
C LEU A 134 -1.27 8.74 -0.08
N VAL A 135 -0.96 7.43 -0.14
CA VAL A 135 -1.61 6.51 -1.10
C VAL A 135 -3.11 6.45 -0.86
N THR A 136 -3.56 6.31 0.39
CA THR A 136 -4.97 6.16 0.72
C THR A 136 -5.75 7.46 0.54
N SER A 137 -5.17 8.61 0.88
CA SER A 137 -5.77 9.93 0.64
C SER A 137 -5.92 10.26 -0.84
N LEU A 138 -4.93 9.92 -1.68
CA LEU A 138 -5.03 10.07 -3.13
C LEU A 138 -6.02 9.08 -3.77
N ALA A 139 -6.06 7.83 -3.31
CA ALA A 139 -7.01 6.83 -3.79
C ALA A 139 -8.46 7.22 -3.45
N ALA A 140 -8.71 7.68 -2.22
CA ALA A 140 -10.02 8.19 -1.79
C ALA A 140 -10.47 9.37 -2.67
N HIS A 141 -9.54 10.25 -3.05
CA HIS A 141 -9.84 11.40 -3.91
C HIS A 141 -10.16 11.01 -5.35
N THR A 142 -9.45 10.04 -5.93
CA THR A 142 -9.71 9.57 -7.31
C THR A 142 -10.91 8.63 -7.40
N GLY A 143 -11.34 8.02 -6.28
CA GLY A 143 -12.32 6.94 -6.26
C GLY A 143 -11.81 5.64 -6.89
N ILE A 144 -10.54 5.58 -7.27
CA ILE A 144 -9.90 4.43 -7.90
C ILE A 144 -9.10 3.71 -6.83
N ALA A 145 -9.39 2.43 -6.64
CA ALA A 145 -8.62 1.58 -5.74
C ALA A 145 -7.19 1.42 -6.29
N PRO A 146 -6.15 1.56 -5.45
CA PRO A 146 -4.78 1.29 -5.85
C PRO A 146 -4.60 -0.17 -6.23
N LEU A 147 -3.58 -0.45 -7.03
CA LEU A 147 -3.08 -1.80 -7.24
C LEU A 147 -2.87 -2.51 -5.89
N ALA A 148 -3.41 -3.70 -5.73
CA ALA A 148 -3.22 -4.51 -4.53
C ALA A 148 -1.76 -5.03 -4.47
N THR A 149 -0.92 -4.36 -3.68
CA THR A 149 0.50 -4.70 -3.50
C THR A 149 0.74 -5.38 -2.15
N ASP A 150 1.87 -6.07 -2.02
CA ASP A 150 2.27 -6.74 -0.78
C ASP A 150 2.42 -5.75 0.38
N GLY A 151 2.93 -4.54 0.10
CA GLY A 151 3.02 -3.48 1.08
C GLY A 151 1.66 -2.96 1.56
N LEU A 152 0.66 -2.89 0.68
CA LEU A 152 -0.71 -2.54 1.09
C LEU A 152 -1.36 -3.66 1.91
N VAL A 153 -1.13 -4.94 1.56
CA VAL A 153 -1.57 -6.07 2.38
C VAL A 153 -0.93 -6.02 3.75
N TYR A 154 0.40 -5.88 3.82
CA TYR A 154 1.11 -5.74 5.09
C TYR A 154 0.53 -4.60 5.92
N SER A 155 0.37 -3.43 5.32
CA SER A 155 -0.13 -2.24 5.98
C SER A 155 -1.57 -2.42 6.47
N TRP A 156 -2.43 -3.09 5.71
CA TRP A 156 -3.79 -3.45 6.16
C TRP A 156 -3.73 -4.35 7.39
N ILE A 157 -2.96 -5.44 7.35
CA ILE A 157 -2.85 -6.38 8.46
C ILE A 157 -2.22 -5.72 9.71
N ALA A 158 -1.26 -4.82 9.52
CA ALA A 158 -0.62 -4.08 10.61
C ALA A 158 -1.56 -3.06 11.29
N THR A 159 -2.44 -2.40 10.51
CA THR A 159 -3.27 -1.29 11.01
C THR A 159 -4.70 -1.68 11.35
N GLY A 160 -5.19 -2.82 10.86
CA GLY A 160 -6.60 -3.18 11.00
C GLY A 160 -7.50 -2.57 9.92
N ASN A 161 -6.98 -1.70 9.06
CA ASN A 161 -7.78 -0.91 8.13
C ASN A 161 -7.36 -1.17 6.68
N ALA A 162 -8.31 -1.55 5.83
CA ALA A 162 -8.04 -1.75 4.41
C ALA A 162 -7.96 -0.42 3.64
N ASP A 163 -8.57 0.66 4.16
CA ASP A 163 -8.79 2.01 3.57
C ASP A 163 -9.44 2.02 2.17
N THR A 164 -8.94 1.24 1.22
CA THR A 164 -9.45 1.09 -0.15
C THR A 164 -9.20 -0.34 -0.65
N GLY A 165 -9.98 -0.80 -1.65
CA GLY A 165 -9.67 -2.03 -2.37
C GLY A 165 -9.70 -3.33 -1.54
N ARG A 166 -10.45 -3.38 -0.43
CA ARG A 166 -10.50 -4.49 0.53
C ARG A 166 -10.57 -5.89 -0.12
N SER A 167 -11.48 -6.11 -1.06
CA SER A 167 -11.61 -7.41 -1.73
C SER A 167 -10.41 -7.75 -2.63
N ALA A 168 -9.73 -6.76 -3.21
CA ALA A 168 -8.51 -6.98 -3.99
C ALA A 168 -7.33 -7.29 -3.07
N LEU A 169 -7.22 -6.58 -1.94
CA LEU A 169 -6.21 -6.86 -0.92
C LEU A 169 -6.40 -8.24 -0.28
N ALA A 170 -7.65 -8.67 -0.05
CA ALA A 170 -7.95 -10.00 0.48
C ALA A 170 -7.52 -11.11 -0.48
N ARG A 171 -7.71 -10.93 -1.80
CA ARG A 171 -7.16 -11.88 -2.78
C ARG A 171 -5.63 -11.91 -2.75
N ARG A 172 -5.01 -10.72 -2.75
CA ARG A 172 -3.55 -10.60 -2.71
C ARG A 172 -2.94 -11.21 -1.45
N LEU A 173 -3.63 -11.14 -0.30
CA LEU A 173 -3.20 -11.71 0.99
C LEU A 173 -2.73 -13.17 0.88
N PHE A 174 -3.41 -13.99 0.07
CA PHE A 174 -3.07 -15.40 -0.11
C PHE A 174 -1.84 -15.65 -1.02
N GLU A 175 -1.30 -14.59 -1.63
CA GLU A 175 -0.12 -14.64 -2.48
C GLU A 175 1.13 -14.04 -1.81
N VAL A 176 0.97 -13.30 -0.71
CA VAL A 176 2.07 -12.67 0.02
C VAL A 176 2.71 -13.67 0.98
N ASP A 177 4.05 -13.70 0.98
CA ASP A 177 4.82 -14.48 1.94
C ASP A 177 5.07 -13.65 3.22
N GLY A 178 5.02 -14.30 4.39
CA GLY A 178 5.39 -13.70 5.68
C GLY A 178 4.25 -13.00 6.43
N VAL A 179 3.08 -12.85 5.83
CA VAL A 179 1.90 -12.23 6.48
C VAL A 179 1.19 -13.16 7.47
N GLY A 180 1.38 -14.48 7.38
CA GLY A 180 0.69 -15.46 8.21
C GLY A 180 1.05 -15.39 9.68
N THR A 181 2.31 -15.01 10.01
CA THR A 181 2.70 -14.75 11.40
C THR A 181 1.98 -13.53 11.98
N MET A 182 1.75 -12.51 11.16
CA MET A 182 0.97 -11.33 11.56
C MET A 182 -0.52 -11.66 11.71
N LEU A 183 -1.04 -12.55 10.85
CA LEU A 183 -2.43 -12.99 10.96
C LEU A 183 -2.67 -13.66 12.32
N GLU A 184 -1.79 -14.58 12.72
CA GLU A 184 -1.85 -15.27 14.01
C GLU A 184 -1.76 -14.29 15.18
N ALA A 185 -0.76 -13.41 15.19
CA ALA A 185 -0.54 -12.47 16.30
C ALA A 185 -1.67 -11.44 16.47
N GLY A 186 -2.36 -11.07 15.38
CA GLY A 186 -3.37 -10.02 15.35
C GLY A 186 -4.83 -10.47 15.51
N GLY A 187 -5.08 -11.78 15.68
CA GLY A 187 -6.45 -12.32 15.71
C GLY A 187 -7.20 -12.12 14.39
N TRP A 188 -6.47 -12.04 13.28
CA TRP A 188 -7.05 -11.84 11.95
C TRP A 188 -7.87 -13.00 11.39
N PRO A 189 -7.60 -14.28 11.71
CA PRO A 189 -8.44 -15.40 11.30
C PRO A 189 -9.95 -15.14 11.51
N ASP A 190 -10.33 -14.76 12.73
CA ASP A 190 -11.74 -14.49 13.06
C ASP A 190 -12.23 -13.21 12.38
N ARG A 191 -11.40 -12.17 12.30
CA ARG A 191 -11.77 -10.90 11.64
C ARG A 191 -12.07 -11.09 10.16
N LEU A 192 -11.25 -11.85 9.45
CA LEU A 192 -11.45 -12.15 8.04
C LEU A 192 -12.65 -13.07 7.82
N ALA A 193 -12.79 -14.11 8.65
CA ALA A 193 -13.91 -15.05 8.57
C ALA A 193 -15.28 -14.40 8.85
N CYS A 194 -15.31 -13.39 9.72
CA CYS A 194 -16.52 -12.64 10.07
C CYS A 194 -16.71 -11.33 9.29
N ASP A 195 -15.84 -10.98 8.35
CA ASP A 195 -15.96 -9.74 7.57
C ASP A 195 -17.08 -9.89 6.51
N PRO A 196 -18.23 -9.19 6.64
CA PRO A 196 -19.35 -9.32 5.72
C PRO A 196 -19.05 -8.73 4.33
N ALA A 197 -17.98 -7.95 4.18
CA ALA A 197 -17.57 -7.38 2.88
C ALA A 197 -16.68 -8.35 2.07
N LEU A 198 -16.27 -9.47 2.65
CA LEU A 198 -15.44 -10.47 1.99
C LEU A 198 -16.27 -11.67 1.56
N ASP A 199 -16.05 -12.10 0.32
CA ASP A 199 -16.68 -13.32 -0.20
C ASP A 199 -16.08 -14.55 0.48
N ARG A 200 -16.95 -15.35 1.11
CA ARG A 200 -16.55 -16.52 1.89
C ARG A 200 -15.88 -17.59 1.03
N THR A 201 -16.39 -17.82 -0.18
CA THR A 201 -15.82 -18.80 -1.11
C THR A 201 -14.41 -18.38 -1.53
N MET A 202 -14.20 -17.10 -1.86
CA MET A 202 -12.88 -16.53 -2.16
C MET A 202 -11.89 -16.70 -1.00
N LEU A 203 -12.34 -16.52 0.25
CA LEU A 203 -11.49 -16.74 1.42
C LEU A 203 -11.10 -18.22 1.58
N LEU A 204 -12.03 -19.15 1.37
CA LEU A 204 -11.77 -20.58 1.44
C LEU A 204 -10.81 -21.03 0.33
N GLU A 205 -11.11 -20.69 -0.93
CA GLU A 205 -10.28 -21.01 -2.09
C GLU A 205 -8.87 -20.42 -1.96
N GLY A 206 -8.77 -19.15 -1.56
CA GLY A 206 -7.50 -18.48 -1.29
C GLY A 206 -6.70 -19.17 -0.18
N CYS A 207 -7.38 -19.61 0.89
CA CYS A 207 -6.73 -20.34 1.98
C CYS A 207 -6.16 -21.68 1.49
N LEU A 208 -6.94 -22.46 0.74
CA LEU A 208 -6.47 -23.74 0.16
C LEU A 208 -5.31 -23.51 -0.83
N PHE A 209 -5.40 -22.47 -1.66
CA PHE A 209 -4.35 -22.06 -2.58
C PHE A 209 -3.04 -21.75 -1.83
N ARG A 210 -3.09 -20.91 -0.79
CA ARG A 210 -1.91 -20.54 0.01
C ARG A 210 -1.29 -21.75 0.71
N LEU A 211 -2.11 -22.62 1.27
CA LEU A 211 -1.68 -23.86 1.95
C LEU A 211 -1.04 -24.84 0.97
N ARG A 212 -1.55 -24.94 -0.26
CA ARG A 212 -0.95 -25.76 -1.33
C ARG A 212 0.37 -25.20 -1.80
N ARG A 213 0.47 -23.88 -2.00
CA ARG A 213 1.71 -23.21 -2.41
C ARG A 213 2.85 -23.47 -1.41
N GLY A 214 2.53 -23.75 -0.14
CA GLY A 214 3.51 -24.07 0.88
C GLY A 214 4.35 -22.86 1.29
N GLY A 215 5.38 -23.07 2.12
CA GLY A 215 6.18 -21.99 2.67
C GLY A 215 6.72 -22.33 4.05
N LYS A 216 7.16 -21.33 4.81
CA LYS A 216 7.63 -21.53 6.19
C LYS A 216 6.44 -21.96 7.07
N ALA A 217 6.67 -22.91 7.97
CA ALA A 217 5.62 -23.42 8.86
C ALA A 217 4.92 -22.31 9.67
N ALA A 218 5.67 -21.34 10.18
CA ALA A 218 5.12 -20.20 10.92
C ALA A 218 4.19 -19.32 10.07
N ASP A 219 4.46 -19.22 8.76
CA ASP A 219 3.61 -18.47 7.84
C ASP A 219 2.32 -19.24 7.51
N LEU A 220 2.41 -20.56 7.33
CA LEU A 220 1.24 -21.39 7.06
C LEU A 220 0.27 -21.48 8.25
N ASN A 221 0.77 -21.33 9.49
CA ASN A 221 -0.05 -21.45 10.69
C ASN A 221 -1.18 -20.42 10.74
N GLY A 222 -0.92 -19.17 10.36
CA GLY A 222 -1.96 -18.13 10.28
C GLY A 222 -3.11 -18.50 9.33
N PHE A 223 -2.79 -19.16 8.21
CA PHE A 223 -3.80 -19.62 7.25
C PHE A 223 -4.53 -20.89 7.72
N LEU A 224 -3.87 -21.80 8.43
CA LEU A 224 -4.57 -22.92 9.10
C LEU A 224 -5.57 -22.42 10.15
N LEU A 225 -5.22 -21.36 10.89
CA LEU A 225 -6.13 -20.72 11.83
C LEU A 225 -7.30 -20.03 11.10
N LEU A 226 -7.05 -19.38 9.96
CA LEU A 226 -8.11 -18.80 9.13
C LEU A 226 -9.06 -19.88 8.59
N HIS A 227 -8.54 -20.99 8.08
CA HIS A 227 -9.37 -22.14 7.66
C HIS A 227 -10.24 -22.64 8.81
N LYS A 228 -9.66 -22.81 10.00
CA LYS A 228 -10.39 -23.22 11.20
C LYS A 228 -11.48 -22.21 11.59
N ALA A 229 -11.19 -20.90 11.53
CA ALA A 229 -12.14 -19.83 11.85
C ALA A 229 -13.28 -19.76 10.83
N LEU A 230 -13.00 -20.04 9.55
CA LEU A 230 -14.04 -20.15 8.53
C LEU A 230 -14.97 -21.34 8.81
N ALA A 231 -14.50 -22.40 9.46
CA ALA A 231 -15.26 -23.61 9.79
C ALA A 231 -16.08 -24.10 8.58
N PRO A 232 -15.40 -24.59 7.51
CA PRO A 232 -16.06 -24.97 6.27
C PRO A 232 -17.15 -26.01 6.53
N THR A 233 -18.30 -25.83 5.90
CA THR A 233 -19.37 -26.83 5.95
C THR A 233 -18.97 -28.04 5.11
N ARG A 234 -19.61 -29.18 5.36
CA ARG A 234 -19.39 -30.40 4.56
C ARG A 234 -19.73 -30.19 3.07
N GLU A 235 -20.69 -29.32 2.77
CA GLU A 235 -21.06 -28.98 1.39
C GLU A 235 -19.97 -28.16 0.70
N GLU A 236 -19.38 -27.18 1.40
CA GLU A 236 -18.22 -26.43 0.91
C GLU A 236 -17.00 -27.34 0.69
N VAL A 237 -16.72 -28.26 1.63
CA VAL A 237 -15.63 -29.23 1.48
C VAL A 237 -15.88 -30.18 0.30
N ALA A 238 -17.13 -30.63 0.09
CA ALA A 238 -17.48 -31.47 -1.05
C ALA A 238 -17.30 -30.75 -2.40
N MET A 239 -17.68 -29.47 -2.48
CA MET A 239 -17.47 -28.65 -3.68
C MET A 239 -15.99 -28.44 -3.98
N LEU A 240 -15.15 -28.32 -2.96
CA LEU A 240 -13.71 -28.11 -3.05
C LEU A 240 -12.89 -29.40 -2.86
N ALA A 241 -13.51 -30.59 -3.02
CA ALA A 241 -12.88 -31.86 -2.66
C ALA A 241 -11.54 -32.09 -3.38
N GLY A 242 -11.47 -31.79 -4.69
CA GLY A 242 -10.23 -31.90 -5.45
C GLY A 242 -9.13 -30.98 -4.92
N ASP A 243 -9.50 -29.82 -4.36
CA ASP A 243 -8.52 -28.92 -3.77
C ASP A 243 -7.95 -29.42 -2.44
N TYR A 244 -8.79 -30.04 -1.61
CA TYR A 244 -8.35 -30.73 -0.39
C TYR A 244 -7.52 -31.97 -0.69
N GLU A 245 -7.90 -32.77 -1.69
CA GLU A 245 -7.14 -33.95 -2.11
C GLU A 245 -5.72 -33.58 -2.55
N ALA A 246 -5.58 -32.48 -3.31
CA ALA A 246 -4.28 -31.99 -3.75
C ALA A 246 -3.36 -31.58 -2.58
N LEU A 247 -3.91 -31.22 -1.41
CA LEU A 247 -3.13 -30.94 -0.20
C LEU A 247 -2.56 -32.21 0.45
N LEU A 248 -3.16 -33.39 0.22
CA LEU A 248 -2.69 -34.65 0.81
C LEU A 248 -1.33 -35.08 0.26
N SER A 249 -1.09 -34.81 -1.03
CA SER A 249 0.12 -35.26 -1.73
C SER A 249 1.27 -34.25 -1.66
N ASN A 250 0.97 -32.96 -1.50
CA ASN A 250 1.92 -31.87 -1.80
C ASN A 250 2.11 -30.86 -0.65
N SER A 251 1.70 -31.17 0.58
CA SER A 251 1.75 -30.20 1.69
C SER A 251 2.46 -30.74 2.95
N HIS A 252 2.90 -29.80 3.80
CA HIS A 252 3.49 -30.13 5.10
C HIS A 252 2.50 -30.89 6.01
N THR A 253 3.03 -31.71 6.92
CA THR A 253 2.26 -32.65 7.75
C THR A 253 1.00 -32.08 8.40
N PRO A 254 1.00 -30.88 9.02
CA PRO A 254 -0.20 -30.32 9.62
C PRO A 254 -1.30 -30.00 8.60
N VAL A 255 -0.91 -29.53 7.41
CA VAL A 255 -1.84 -29.19 6.31
C VAL A 255 -2.48 -30.45 5.75
N ALA A 256 -1.68 -31.50 5.49
CA ALA A 256 -2.19 -32.77 5.02
C ALA A 256 -3.09 -33.46 6.06
N ALA A 257 -2.79 -33.32 7.36
CA ALA A 257 -3.64 -33.82 8.43
C ALA A 257 -4.99 -33.10 8.49
N MET A 258 -4.99 -31.76 8.38
CA MET A 258 -6.21 -30.96 8.29
C MET A 258 -7.06 -31.40 7.08
N ALA A 259 -6.46 -31.47 5.88
CA ALA A 259 -7.20 -31.83 4.68
C ALA A 259 -7.82 -33.23 4.77
N ARG A 260 -7.08 -34.20 5.33
CA ARG A 260 -7.60 -35.55 5.58
C ARG A 260 -8.78 -35.54 6.54
N HIS A 261 -8.71 -34.75 7.61
CA HIS A 261 -9.78 -34.65 8.58
C HIS A 261 -11.09 -34.15 7.95
N GLU A 262 -11.03 -33.07 7.18
CA GLU A 262 -12.21 -32.49 6.51
C GLU A 262 -12.84 -33.44 5.49
N LEU A 263 -12.02 -34.13 4.69
CA LEU A 263 -12.50 -35.12 3.71
C LEU A 263 -13.20 -36.31 4.40
N LEU A 264 -12.65 -36.81 5.51
CA LEU A 264 -13.26 -37.90 6.28
C LEU A 264 -14.60 -37.50 6.89
N LEU A 265 -14.71 -36.29 7.45
CA LEU A 265 -15.98 -35.77 7.96
C LEU A 265 -17.00 -35.67 6.83
N THR A 266 -16.61 -35.24 5.65
CA THR A 266 -17.52 -35.10 4.50
C THR A 266 -18.04 -36.46 4.03
N ALA A 267 -17.18 -37.49 3.92
CA ALA A 267 -17.53 -38.83 3.47
C ALA A 267 -18.54 -39.57 4.37
N GLN A 268 -18.63 -39.24 5.66
CA GLN A 268 -19.56 -39.88 6.59
C GLN A 268 -21.05 -39.59 6.32
N ARG A 269 -21.39 -38.63 5.43
CA ARG A 269 -22.79 -38.30 5.06
C ARG A 269 -23.27 -39.04 3.80
N THR A 270 -22.36 -39.46 2.93
CA THR A 270 -22.70 -40.15 1.66
C THR A 270 -23.01 -41.65 1.86
N GLY A 271 -22.74 -42.19 3.05
CA GLY A 271 -22.95 -43.59 3.41
C GLY A 271 -24.23 -43.89 4.22
N ARG A 272 -25.19 -42.98 4.26
CA ARG A 272 -26.55 -43.19 4.80
C ARG A 272 -27.58 -42.78 3.75
#